data_AF-A0A959T435-F1
#
_entry.id   AF-A0A959T435-F1
#
_cell.length_a   1.000
_cell.length_b   1.000
_cell.length_c   1.000
_cell.angle_alpha   90.00
_cell.angle_beta   90.00
_cell.angle_gamma   90.00
#
_symmetry.space_group_name_H-M   'P 1'
#
loop_
_entity.id
_entity.type
_entity.pdbx_description
1 polymer ?
#
loop_
_entity_poly.entity_id
_entity_poly.type
_entity_poly.pdbx_seq_one_letter_code
_entity_poly.pdbx_strand_id
1 'polypeptide(L)'
;MRKLIVVGDPRRWDLHVPGVELVASRDYLTDPAYSKLKNVRIFNLSRSYSYQSRGYYVSLLAEARGQKVIPSVRSILDMRSPSLVKVLSRDLDGLVQHTLADVEEDQFTLSVYFGRNVDPKYDRLAHELYLVFQAPLLRARFVRGEKWELRTMRTIP
;
A
#
# COMPACT_ATOMS: atom_id res chain seq x y z
N MET A 1 -0.30 4.96 21.11
CA MET A 1 0.09 5.56 19.81
C MET A 1 -1.19 5.89 19.05
N ARG A 2 -1.44 7.16 18.70
CA ARG A 2 -2.66 7.57 17.98
C ARG A 2 -2.60 7.04 16.54
N LYS A 3 -3.72 6.59 16.00
CA LYS A 3 -3.84 6.03 14.64
C LYS A 3 -4.76 6.91 13.81
N LEU A 4 -4.28 7.34 12.65
CA LEU A 4 -5.07 8.10 11.68
C LEU A 4 -5.20 7.29 10.40
N ILE A 5 -6.40 7.27 9.82
CA ILE A 5 -6.62 6.88 8.42
C ILE A 5 -6.84 8.17 7.65
N VAL A 6 -5.98 8.44 6.66
CA VAL A 6 -6.09 9.65 5.84
C VAL A 6 -6.66 9.28 4.48
N VAL A 7 -7.79 9.89 4.12
CA VAL A 7 -8.56 9.58 2.89
C VAL A 7 -8.90 10.84 2.10
N GLY A 8 -9.34 10.69 0.85
CA GLY A 8 -9.79 11.83 0.04
C GLY A 8 -11.01 12.55 0.64
N ASP A 9 -12.06 11.78 0.94
CA ASP A 9 -13.34 12.25 1.50
C ASP A 9 -13.83 11.22 2.53
N PRO A 10 -13.78 11.54 3.84
CA PRO A 10 -14.22 10.64 4.91
C PRO A 10 -15.66 10.15 4.76
N ARG A 11 -16.56 10.93 4.16
CA ARG A 11 -18.00 10.59 4.01
C ARG A 11 -18.26 9.41 3.09
N ARG A 12 -17.27 9.03 2.27
CA ARG A 12 -17.35 7.88 1.36
C ARG A 12 -16.93 6.56 2.02
N TRP A 13 -16.52 6.62 3.28
CA TRP A 13 -16.06 5.47 4.03
C TRP A 13 -17.02 5.22 5.18
N ASP A 14 -17.66 4.07 5.19
CA ASP A 14 -18.37 3.57 6.36
C ASP A 14 -17.39 2.75 7.22
N LEU A 15 -16.43 3.44 7.84
CA LEU A 15 -15.40 2.83 8.67
C LEU A 15 -15.50 3.33 10.10
N HIS A 16 -15.99 2.46 10.98
CA HIS A 16 -16.00 2.68 12.42
C HIS A 16 -15.00 1.73 13.07
N VAL A 17 -13.74 2.17 13.16
CA VAL A 17 -12.67 1.38 13.77
C VAL A 17 -12.30 1.98 15.13
N PRO A 18 -12.51 1.27 16.25
CA PRO A 18 -12.19 1.79 17.58
C PRO A 18 -10.74 2.26 17.70
N GLY A 19 -10.54 3.47 18.22
CA GLY A 19 -9.22 4.06 18.43
C GLY A 19 -8.48 4.47 17.15
N VAL A 20 -9.20 4.57 16.02
CA VAL A 20 -8.69 5.11 14.76
C VAL A 20 -9.55 6.28 14.32
N GLU A 21 -8.89 7.38 13.96
CA GLU A 21 -9.56 8.59 13.49
C GLU A 21 -9.48 8.67 11.97
N LEU A 22 -10.60 8.93 11.33
CA LEU A 22 -10.69 9.11 9.88
C LEU A 22 -10.55 10.60 9.55
N VAL A 23 -9.52 10.95 8.78
CA VAL A 23 -9.13 12.33 8.50
C VAL A 23 -9.14 12.59 7.00
N ALA A 24 -9.69 13.72 6.57
CA ALA A 24 -9.56 14.13 5.17
C ALA A 24 -8.12 14.54 4.87
N SER A 25 -7.59 14.12 3.72
CA SER A 25 -6.25 14.46 3.23
C SER A 25 -6.01 15.97 3.20
N ARG A 26 -7.04 16.77 2.89
CA ARG A 26 -6.96 18.24 2.97
C ARG A 26 -6.67 18.69 4.40
N ASP A 27 -7.47 18.25 5.36
CA ASP A 27 -7.38 18.67 6.76
C ASP A 27 -6.04 18.25 7.37
N TYR A 28 -5.59 17.02 7.10
CA TYR A 28 -4.26 16.54 7.52
C TYR A 28 -3.10 17.44 7.02
N LEU A 29 -3.22 17.95 5.79
CA LEU A 29 -2.21 18.81 5.18
C LEU A 29 -2.26 20.25 5.71
N THR A 30 -3.46 20.79 5.97
CA THR A 30 -3.65 22.22 6.25
C THR A 30 -3.91 22.58 7.70
N ASP A 31 -4.45 21.68 8.51
CA ASP A 31 -4.77 21.96 9.92
C ASP A 31 -3.51 21.80 10.80
N PRO A 32 -3.08 22.87 11.52
CA PRO A 32 -1.95 22.82 12.43
C PRO A 32 -2.06 21.78 13.54
N ALA A 33 -3.28 21.34 13.90
CA ALA A 33 -3.50 20.30 14.90
C ALA A 33 -2.75 19.01 14.55
N TYR A 34 -2.84 18.55 13.29
CA TYR A 34 -2.16 17.32 12.84
C TYR A 34 -0.64 17.49 12.73
N SER A 35 -0.17 18.72 12.47
CA SER A 35 1.26 19.02 12.40
C SER A 35 1.96 18.92 13.76
N LYS A 36 1.24 19.21 14.84
CA LYS A 36 1.75 19.18 16.22
C LYS A 36 1.70 17.79 16.85
N LEU A 37 1.01 16.83 16.24
CA LEU A 37 0.89 15.50 16.80
C LEU A 37 2.24 14.75 16.80
N LYS A 38 2.58 14.20 17.95
CA LYS A 38 3.73 13.31 18.14
C LYS A 38 3.26 11.87 18.30
N ASN A 39 4.12 10.90 17.98
CA ASN A 39 3.85 9.47 18.16
C ASN A 39 2.52 9.01 17.51
N VAL A 40 2.36 9.37 16.23
CA VAL A 40 1.19 9.02 15.41
C VAL A 40 1.58 8.00 14.36
N ARG A 41 0.68 7.05 14.11
CA ARG A 41 0.72 6.16 12.95
C ARG A 41 -0.36 6.54 11.95
N ILE A 42 0.03 6.74 10.70
CA ILE A 42 -0.83 7.19 9.61
C ILE A 42 -0.95 6.07 8.59
N PHE A 43 -2.18 5.68 8.31
CA PHE A 43 -2.53 4.82 7.18
C PHE A 43 -3.06 5.74 6.09
N ASN A 44 -2.21 6.05 5.13
CA ASN A 44 -2.59 6.87 3.99
C ASN A 44 -3.33 5.96 3.00
N LEU A 45 -4.63 6.21 2.84
CA LEU A 45 -5.54 5.51 1.92
C LEU A 45 -6.03 6.50 0.85
N SER A 46 -5.14 7.39 0.41
CA SER A 46 -5.44 8.33 -0.67
C SER A 46 -5.58 7.60 -2.01
N ARG A 47 -6.51 8.06 -2.84
CA ARG A 47 -6.76 7.46 -4.17
C ARG A 47 -5.56 7.51 -5.11
N SER A 48 -4.71 8.52 -4.96
CA SER A 48 -3.54 8.70 -5.78
C SER A 48 -2.36 9.11 -4.92
N TYR A 49 -1.21 8.56 -5.27
CA TYR A 49 0.09 8.94 -4.74
C TYR A 49 0.97 9.60 -5.80
N SER A 50 0.42 9.95 -6.98
CA SER A 50 1.14 10.63 -8.08
C SER A 50 1.97 11.80 -7.54
N TYR A 51 3.10 12.11 -8.19
CA TYR A 51 3.89 13.26 -7.78
C TYR A 51 3.00 14.50 -7.68
N GLN A 52 3.18 15.29 -6.62
CA GLN A 52 2.33 16.44 -6.26
C GLN A 52 0.84 16.16 -5.94
N SER A 53 0.42 14.89 -5.86
CA SER A 53 -0.91 14.56 -5.33
C SER A 53 -0.99 14.81 -3.83
N ARG A 54 -2.22 14.98 -3.31
CA ARG A 54 -2.45 15.04 -1.86
C ARG A 54 -1.91 13.80 -1.14
N GLY A 55 -2.10 12.61 -1.70
CA GLY A 55 -1.59 11.37 -1.11
C GLY A 55 -0.07 11.36 -1.00
N TYR A 56 0.64 11.86 -2.02
CA TYR A 56 2.09 12.02 -1.96
C TYR A 56 2.52 12.99 -0.85
N TYR A 57 1.88 14.16 -0.77
CA TYR A 57 2.19 15.15 0.26
C TYR A 57 1.84 14.69 1.68
N VAL A 58 0.79 13.88 1.85
CA VAL A 58 0.44 13.28 3.15
C VAL A 58 1.61 12.46 3.66
N SER A 59 2.15 11.56 2.84
CA SER A 59 3.30 10.73 3.22
C SER A 59 4.58 11.58 3.42
N LEU A 60 4.84 12.53 2.53
CA LEU A 60 6.03 13.40 2.63
C LEU A 60 6.06 14.24 3.91
N LEU A 61 4.95 14.91 4.22
CA LEU A 61 4.86 15.74 5.42
C LEU A 61 4.84 14.88 6.69
N ALA A 62 4.21 13.70 6.66
CA ALA A 62 4.26 12.77 7.79
C ALA A 62 5.71 12.41 8.15
N GLU A 63 6.52 12.02 7.16
CA GLU A 63 7.93 11.66 7.39
C GLU A 63 8.74 12.86 7.89
N ALA A 64 8.57 14.04 7.28
CA ALA A 64 9.23 15.27 7.73
C ALA A 64 8.87 15.66 9.18
N ARG A 65 7.68 15.29 9.65
CA ARG A 65 7.19 15.51 11.02
C ARG A 65 7.59 14.39 11.99
N GLY A 66 8.32 13.36 11.53
CA GLY A 66 8.66 12.19 12.34
C GLY A 66 7.46 11.29 12.68
N GLN A 67 6.38 11.36 11.91
CA GLN A 67 5.19 10.54 12.05
C GLN A 67 5.34 9.25 11.24
N LYS A 68 4.85 8.12 11.76
CA LYS A 68 4.97 6.82 11.09
C LYS A 68 3.88 6.66 10.04
N VAL A 69 4.19 6.83 8.77
CA VAL A 69 3.21 6.70 7.67
C VAL A 69 3.40 5.43 6.86
N ILE A 70 2.29 4.87 6.37
CA ILE A 70 2.28 3.78 5.40
C ILE A 70 1.27 4.09 4.29
N PRO A 71 1.66 4.08 3.00
CA PRO A 71 3.04 3.91 2.52
C PRO A 71 3.93 5.14 2.79
N SER A 72 5.24 4.89 2.94
CA SER A 72 6.26 5.94 2.96
C SER A 72 6.44 6.58 1.58
N VAL A 73 7.08 7.76 1.48
CA VAL A 73 7.40 8.34 0.17
C VAL A 73 8.32 7.41 -0.62
N ARG A 74 9.29 6.79 0.06
CA ARG A 74 10.17 5.79 -0.55
C ARG A 74 9.37 4.62 -1.12
N SER A 75 8.46 4.02 -0.35
CA SER A 75 7.60 2.92 -0.80
C SER A 75 6.77 3.31 -2.03
N ILE A 76 6.24 4.55 -2.06
CA ILE A 76 5.50 5.08 -3.22
C ILE A 76 6.38 5.14 -4.47
N LEU A 77 7.63 5.60 -4.33
CA LEU A 77 8.58 5.71 -5.43
C LEU A 77 9.09 4.35 -5.89
N ASP A 78 9.40 3.45 -4.96
CA ASP A 78 9.88 2.09 -5.27
C ASP A 78 8.84 1.31 -6.10
N MET A 79 7.55 1.39 -5.76
CA MET A 79 6.47 0.77 -6.53
C MET A 79 6.30 1.30 -7.96
N ARG A 80 6.76 2.54 -8.25
CA ARG A 80 6.66 3.11 -9.59
C ARG A 80 7.70 2.60 -10.56
N SER A 81 8.80 2.04 -10.06
CA SER A 81 9.91 1.57 -10.89
C SER A 81 9.78 0.08 -11.15
N PRO A 82 9.47 -0.37 -12.38
CA PRO A 82 9.35 -1.80 -12.68
C PRO A 82 10.62 -2.59 -12.38
N SER A 83 11.80 -1.97 -12.52
CA SER A 83 13.07 -2.60 -12.17
C SER A 83 13.19 -2.81 -10.67
N LEU A 84 12.80 -1.83 -9.85
CA LEU A 84 12.80 -1.99 -8.38
C LEU A 84 11.76 -3.01 -7.93
N VAL A 85 10.57 -3.03 -8.52
CA VAL A 85 9.56 -4.07 -8.24
C VAL A 85 10.15 -5.46 -8.44
N LYS A 86 10.84 -5.70 -9.56
CA LYS A 86 11.48 -6.99 -9.86
C LYS A 86 12.63 -7.32 -8.89
N VAL A 87 13.40 -6.34 -8.47
CA VAL A 87 14.49 -6.52 -7.49
C VAL A 87 13.93 -6.88 -6.12
N LEU A 88 12.92 -6.13 -5.65
CA LEU A 88 12.32 -6.29 -4.33
C LEU A 88 11.53 -7.59 -4.18
N SER A 89 10.98 -8.14 -5.27
CA SER A 89 10.24 -9.40 -5.24
C SER A 89 11.08 -10.63 -5.55
N ARG A 90 12.41 -10.50 -5.68
CA ARG A 90 13.29 -11.62 -6.08
C ARG A 90 13.20 -12.80 -5.12
N ASP A 91 13.21 -12.52 -3.83
CA ASP A 91 13.18 -13.56 -2.80
C ASP A 91 11.80 -14.24 -2.68
N LEU A 92 10.78 -13.68 -3.35
CA LEU A 92 9.43 -14.24 -3.40
C LEU A 92 9.22 -15.17 -4.58
N ASP A 93 10.21 -15.36 -5.47
CA ASP A 93 10.05 -16.11 -6.72
C ASP A 93 9.49 -17.53 -6.49
N GLY A 94 10.06 -18.28 -5.55
CA GLY A 94 9.58 -19.62 -5.22
C GLY A 94 8.15 -19.63 -4.67
N LEU A 95 7.80 -18.65 -3.83
CA LEU A 95 6.44 -18.51 -3.30
C LEU A 95 5.45 -18.16 -4.42
N VAL A 96 5.84 -17.29 -5.34
CA VAL A 96 5.03 -16.91 -6.51
C VAL A 96 4.78 -18.13 -7.39
N GLN A 97 5.82 -18.89 -7.75
CA GLN A 97 5.65 -20.09 -8.57
C GLN A 97 4.71 -21.11 -7.93
N HIS A 98 4.90 -21.37 -6.63
CA HIS A 98 4.07 -22.32 -5.90
C HIS A 98 2.60 -21.86 -5.79
N THR A 99 2.37 -20.59 -5.43
CA THR A 99 1.03 -20.07 -5.19
C THR A 99 0.21 -19.99 -6.48
N LEU A 100 0.86 -19.71 -7.62
CA LEU A 100 0.22 -19.52 -8.93
C LEU A 100 0.33 -20.76 -9.83
N ALA A 101 0.75 -21.92 -9.29
CA ALA A 101 0.96 -23.14 -10.08
C ALA A 101 -0.30 -23.61 -10.82
N ASP A 102 -1.47 -23.53 -10.16
CA ASP A 102 -2.74 -23.98 -10.72
C ASP A 102 -3.51 -22.90 -11.50
N VAL A 103 -2.91 -21.72 -11.70
CA VAL A 103 -3.57 -20.65 -12.47
C VAL A 103 -3.43 -20.97 -13.96
N GLU A 104 -4.56 -21.16 -14.64
CA GLU A 104 -4.59 -21.56 -16.05
C GLU A 104 -4.27 -20.41 -16.99
N GLU A 105 -4.65 -19.17 -16.64
CA GLU A 105 -4.40 -17.99 -17.45
C GLU A 105 -2.92 -17.58 -17.44
N ASP A 106 -2.49 -16.85 -18.47
CA ASP A 106 -1.12 -16.28 -18.52
C ASP A 106 -0.99 -14.97 -17.73
N GLN A 107 -2.07 -14.47 -17.13
CA GLN A 107 -2.08 -13.24 -16.34
C GLN A 107 -2.91 -13.41 -15.09
N PHE A 108 -2.34 -13.00 -13.96
CA PHE A 108 -3.00 -13.07 -12.66
C PHE A 108 -2.91 -11.74 -11.93
N THR A 109 -4.01 -11.30 -11.31
CA THR A 109 -4.04 -10.07 -10.52
C THR A 109 -4.42 -10.38 -9.08
N LEU A 110 -3.47 -10.17 -8.17
CA LEU A 110 -3.68 -10.33 -6.74
C LEU A 110 -4.00 -8.97 -6.10
N SER A 111 -5.13 -8.86 -5.41
CA SER A 111 -5.42 -7.72 -4.53
C SER A 111 -4.99 -8.04 -3.10
N VAL A 112 -4.32 -7.11 -2.44
CA VAL A 112 -3.80 -7.28 -1.08
C VAL A 112 -4.36 -6.17 -0.19
N TYR A 113 -4.95 -6.56 0.94
CA TYR A 113 -5.62 -5.70 1.89
C TYR A 113 -4.94 -5.85 3.25
N PHE A 114 -4.08 -4.91 3.62
CA PHE A 114 -3.28 -4.94 4.85
C PHE A 114 -2.51 -6.26 5.05
N GLY A 115 -1.94 -6.78 3.95
CA GLY A 115 -1.21 -8.05 3.95
C GLY A 115 -2.10 -9.29 3.98
N ARG A 116 -3.39 -9.14 3.66
CA ARG A 116 -4.34 -10.24 3.52
C ARG A 116 -4.90 -10.35 2.11
N ASN A 117 -5.37 -11.54 1.76
CA ASN A 117 -6.24 -11.76 0.60
C ASN A 117 -7.60 -12.32 1.06
N VAL A 118 -8.64 -12.09 0.25
CA VAL A 118 -9.98 -12.63 0.52
C VAL A 118 -10.05 -14.15 0.36
N ASP A 119 -9.19 -14.70 -0.51
CA ASP A 119 -9.00 -16.12 -0.70
C ASP A 119 -7.75 -16.56 0.10
N PRO A 120 -7.91 -17.45 1.11
CA PRO A 120 -6.81 -17.94 1.95
C PRO A 120 -5.65 -18.56 1.17
N LYS A 121 -5.89 -19.10 -0.04
CA LYS A 121 -4.84 -19.65 -0.92
C LYS A 121 -3.73 -18.64 -1.17
N TYR A 122 -4.07 -17.35 -1.30
CA TYR A 122 -3.11 -16.30 -1.63
C TYR A 122 -2.63 -15.49 -0.42
N ASP A 123 -3.09 -15.81 0.80
CA ASP A 123 -2.85 -14.97 1.98
C ASP A 123 -1.36 -14.85 2.32
N ARG A 124 -0.62 -15.94 2.20
CA ARG A 124 0.84 -15.94 2.41
C ARG A 124 1.55 -15.04 1.42
N LEU A 125 1.24 -15.14 0.13
CA LEU A 125 1.83 -14.28 -0.90
C LEU A 125 1.43 -12.81 -0.69
N ALA A 126 0.18 -12.55 -0.32
CA ALA A 126 -0.31 -11.21 0.00
C ALA A 126 0.43 -10.60 1.19
N HIS A 127 0.71 -11.40 2.23
CA HIS A 127 1.46 -10.97 3.41
C HIS A 127 2.89 -10.58 3.07
N GLU A 128 3.62 -11.44 2.34
CA GLU A 128 5.01 -11.16 1.96
C GLU A 128 5.13 -9.91 1.08
N LEU A 129 4.23 -9.76 0.09
CA LEU A 129 4.20 -8.55 -0.74
C LEU A 129 3.93 -7.29 0.09
N TYR A 130 3.07 -7.38 1.11
CA TYR A 130 2.82 -6.27 2.02
C TYR A 130 4.06 -5.92 2.85
N LEU A 131 4.82 -6.90 3.33
CA LEU A 131 6.06 -6.65 4.07
C LEU A 131 7.13 -5.97 3.21
N VAL A 132 7.24 -6.37 1.94
CA VAL A 132 8.19 -5.81 0.98
C VAL A 132 7.82 -4.40 0.55
N PHE A 133 6.58 -4.18 0.09
CA PHE A 133 6.18 -2.89 -0.50
C PHE A 133 5.59 -1.90 0.51
N GLN A 134 5.21 -2.37 1.69
CA GLN A 134 4.75 -1.55 2.82
C GLN A 134 3.69 -0.53 2.38
N ALA A 135 2.62 -0.98 1.73
CA ALA A 135 1.45 -0.15 1.47
C ALA A 135 0.17 -0.87 1.92
N PRO A 136 -0.84 -0.17 2.46
CA PRO A 136 -2.02 -0.81 3.01
C PRO A 136 -2.83 -1.58 1.98
N LEU A 137 -3.05 -1.01 0.81
CA LEU A 137 -3.88 -1.57 -0.25
C LEU A 137 -3.04 -1.67 -1.52
N LEU A 138 -2.77 -2.90 -1.96
CA LEU A 138 -1.89 -3.18 -3.08
C LEU A 138 -2.60 -4.04 -4.13
N ARG A 139 -2.18 -3.89 -5.38
CA ARG A 139 -2.56 -4.75 -6.49
C ARG A 139 -1.32 -5.16 -7.24
N ALA A 140 -1.04 -6.45 -7.20
CA ALA A 140 0.08 -7.09 -7.88
C ALA A 140 -0.41 -7.74 -9.17
N ARG A 141 0.23 -7.44 -10.29
CA ARG A 141 -0.04 -8.11 -11.57
C ARG A 141 1.13 -9.03 -11.91
N PHE A 142 0.80 -10.29 -12.14
CA PHE A 142 1.73 -11.32 -12.56
C PHE A 142 1.44 -11.69 -14.02
N VAL A 143 2.49 -12.03 -14.75
CA VAL A 143 2.39 -12.54 -16.13
C VAL A 143 3.27 -13.79 -16.23
N ARG A 144 2.73 -14.85 -16.84
CA ARG A 144 3.41 -16.11 -17.10
C ARG A 144 4.15 -16.02 -18.44
N GLY A 145 5.46 -16.23 -18.39
CA GLY A 145 6.28 -16.55 -19.57
C GLY A 145 6.80 -17.98 -19.39
N GLU A 146 8.12 -18.15 -19.34
CA GLU A 146 8.73 -19.41 -18.86
C GLU A 146 8.40 -19.69 -17.38
N LYS A 147 8.15 -18.63 -16.61
CA LYS A 147 7.69 -18.69 -15.22
C LYS A 147 6.82 -17.48 -14.88
N TRP A 148 6.17 -17.51 -13.72
CA TRP A 148 5.41 -16.36 -13.23
C TRP A 148 6.34 -15.22 -12.81
N GLU A 149 6.13 -14.02 -13.36
CA GLU A 149 6.87 -12.82 -12.97
C GLU A 149 5.93 -11.72 -12.47
N LEU A 150 6.28 -11.09 -11.36
CA LEU A 150 5.62 -9.85 -10.92
C LEU A 150 5.96 -8.71 -11.90
N ARG A 151 4.97 -8.24 -12.64
CA ARG A 151 5.13 -7.16 -13.62
C ARG A 151 4.91 -5.79 -13.03
N THR A 152 3.88 -5.63 -12.22
CA THR A 152 3.54 -4.33 -11.63
C THR A 152 3.05 -4.50 -10.21
N MET A 153 3.48 -3.59 -9.33
CA MET A 153 2.90 -3.38 -8.03
C MET A 153 2.33 -1.96 -7.98
N ARG A 154 1.04 -1.82 -7.67
CA ARG A 154 0.39 -0.51 -7.55
C ARG A 154 -0.51 -0.45 -6.34
N THR A 155 -0.75 0.74 -5.83
CA THR A 155 -1.75 0.96 -4.79
C THR A 155 -3.16 0.87 -5.37
N ILE A 156 -4.13 0.42 -4.58
CA ILE A 156 -5.55 0.46 -4.94
C ILE A 156 -6.11 1.84 -4.56
N PRO A 157 -6.76 2.57 -5.50
CA PRO A 157 -7.43 3.85 -5.22
C PRO A 157 -8.71 3.72 -4.40
#